data_AF-F0TGS8-F1
#
_entry.id   AF-F0TGS8-F1
#
_cell.length_a   1.000
_cell.length_b   1.000
_cell.length_c   1.000
_cell.angle_alpha   90.00
_cell.angle_beta   90.00
_cell.angle_gamma   90.00
#
_symmetry.space_group_name_H-M   'P 1'
#
loop_
_entity.id
_entity.type
_entity.pdbx_description
1 polymer ?
#
loop_
_entity_poly.entity_id
_entity_poly.type
_entity_poly.pdbx_seq_one_letter_code
_entity_poly.pdbx_strand_id
1 'polypeptide(L)'
;MDVNELDNFEEVRNNLQMIEEMLNRMPLEHGGENDVFAVTAKNMDDLLSNVTPDMNGKDVVEKAKPILHTCHKVLELRKKENRLTPEQESLLEDIEKLD
;
A
#
# COMPACT_ATOMS: atom_id res chain seq x y z
N MET A 1 3.05 -2.05 27.53
CA MET A 1 1.92 -1.35 26.88
C MET A 1 2.01 -1.74 25.43
N ASP A 2 1.07 -2.53 24.93
CA ASP A 2 0.92 -2.73 23.49
C ASP A 2 0.40 -1.41 22.93
N VAL A 3 1.33 -0.56 22.50
CA VAL A 3 0.99 0.52 21.58
C VAL A 3 0.61 -0.21 20.30
N ASN A 4 -0.68 -0.19 19.95
CA ASN A 4 -1.11 -0.77 18.70
C ASN A 4 -0.36 0.01 17.60
N GLU A 5 0.48 -0.66 16.81
CA GLU A 5 1.35 -0.02 15.79
C GLU A 5 0.53 0.86 14.83
N LEU A 6 -0.75 0.51 14.63
CA LEU A 6 -1.71 1.28 13.83
C LEU A 6 -2.22 2.56 14.50
N ASP A 7 -2.06 2.75 15.82
CA ASP A 7 -2.38 4.02 16.50
C ASP A 7 -1.24 5.05 16.38
N ASN A 8 -0.03 4.63 15.97
CA ASN A 8 1.12 5.51 15.81
C ASN A 8 1.17 6.10 14.40
N PHE A 9 0.97 7.42 14.29
CA PHE A 9 1.02 8.14 13.02
C PHE A 9 2.33 7.92 12.25
N GLU A 10 3.49 8.08 12.90
CA GLU A 10 4.78 8.02 12.22
C GLU A 10 5.03 6.62 11.66
N GLU A 11 4.67 5.60 12.43
CA GLU A 11 4.81 4.21 12.06
C GLU A 11 3.91 3.84 10.87
N VAL A 12 2.63 4.19 10.94
CA VAL A 12 1.69 4.02 9.82
C VAL A 12 2.17 4.76 8.57
N ARG A 13 2.58 6.03 8.71
CA ARG A 13 3.08 6.82 7.58
C ARG A 13 4.32 6.17 6.95
N ASN A 14 5.24 5.66 7.75
CA ASN A 14 6.44 4.99 7.26
C ASN A 14 6.10 3.67 6.53
N ASN A 15 5.18 2.87 7.07
CA ASN A 15 4.72 1.65 6.41
C ASN A 15 4.06 1.95 5.06
N LEU A 16 3.20 2.96 5.00
CA LEU A 16 2.57 3.41 3.76
C LEU A 16 3.58 3.98 2.75
N GLN A 17 4.62 4.69 3.22
CA GLN A 17 5.72 5.15 2.37
C GLN A 17 6.51 3.97 1.77
N MET A 18 6.77 2.92 2.55
CA MET A 18 7.44 1.72 2.04
C MET A 18 6.61 1.04 0.96
N ILE A 19 5.30 0.91 1.19
CA ILE A 19 4.35 0.36 0.20
C ILE A 19 4.36 1.21 -1.09
N GLU A 20 4.33 2.53 -0.98
CA GLU A 20 4.42 3.46 -2.12
C GLU A 20 5.71 3.26 -2.92
N GLU A 21 6.86 3.14 -2.24
CA GLU A 21 8.14 2.88 -2.89
C GLU A 21 8.17 1.53 -3.60
N MET A 22 7.59 0.48 -2.99
CA MET A 22 7.49 -0.84 -3.61
C MET A 22 6.62 -0.79 -4.86
N LEU A 23 5.48 -0.10 -4.81
CA LEU A 23 4.58 0.07 -5.95
C LEU A 23 5.29 0.77 -7.13
N ASN A 24 6.08 1.81 -6.87
CA ASN A 24 6.85 2.50 -7.92
C ASN A 24 7.94 1.65 -8.58
N ARG A 25 8.42 0.61 -7.90
CA ARG A 25 9.43 -0.32 -8.44
C ARG A 25 8.83 -1.49 -9.19
N MET A 26 7.51 -1.72 -9.08
CA MET A 26 6.85 -2.83 -9.75
C MET A 26 6.95 -2.71 -11.27
N PRO A 27 7.27 -3.80 -11.99
CA PRO A 27 7.30 -3.78 -13.43
C PRO A 27 5.89 -3.51 -13.99
N LEU A 28 5.78 -2.51 -14.88
CA LEU A 28 4.53 -2.16 -15.54
C LEU A 28 4.24 -3.19 -16.64
N GLU A 29 3.34 -4.14 -16.40
CA GLU A 29 3.03 -5.22 -17.35
C GLU A 29 2.27 -4.72 -18.58
N HIS A 30 1.57 -3.59 -18.45
CA HIS A 30 0.80 -2.97 -19.53
C HIS A 30 1.35 -1.61 -19.99
N GLY A 31 2.59 -1.27 -19.59
CA GLY A 31 3.41 -0.25 -20.25
C GLY A 31 2.89 1.20 -20.19
N GLY A 32 2.27 1.64 -19.10
CA GLY A 32 1.90 3.05 -18.96
C GLY A 32 1.28 3.45 -17.62
N GLU A 33 0.89 4.72 -17.53
CA GLU A 33 0.33 5.41 -16.34
C GLU A 33 -0.97 4.77 -15.79
N ASN A 34 -1.60 3.86 -16.55
CA ASN A 34 -2.85 3.18 -16.17
C ASN A 34 -2.64 1.80 -15.54
N ASP A 35 -1.39 1.37 -15.34
CA ASP A 35 -1.09 0.14 -14.60
C ASP A 35 -1.58 0.26 -13.15
N VAL A 36 -2.11 -0.82 -12.58
CA VAL A 36 -2.66 -0.82 -11.22
C VAL A 36 -1.62 -0.37 -10.20
N PHE A 37 -0.35 -0.76 -10.35
CA PHE A 37 0.70 -0.38 -9.41
C PHE A 37 1.05 1.11 -9.52
N ALA A 38 1.13 1.64 -10.75
CA ALA A 38 1.38 3.06 -10.99
C ALA A 38 0.25 3.97 -10.47
N VAL A 39 -1.00 3.60 -10.73
CA VAL A 39 -2.17 4.34 -10.23
C VAL A 39 -2.24 4.28 -8.70
N THR A 40 -1.95 3.12 -8.12
CA THR A 40 -1.94 2.96 -6.65
C THR A 40 -0.82 3.78 -6.01
N ALA A 41 0.39 3.76 -6.57
CA ALA A 41 1.52 4.56 -6.08
C ALA A 41 1.18 6.05 -6.07
N LYS A 42 0.65 6.56 -7.18
CA LYS A 42 0.25 7.97 -7.29
C LYS A 42 -0.81 8.37 -6.25
N ASN A 43 -1.86 7.56 -6.10
CA ASN A 43 -2.90 7.84 -5.11
C ASN A 43 -2.34 7.76 -3.67
N MET A 44 -1.36 6.89 -3.43
CA MET A 44 -0.69 6.79 -2.13
C MET A 44 0.18 8.01 -1.85
N ASP A 45 0.95 8.50 -2.83
CA ASP A 45 1.72 9.74 -2.72
C ASP A 45 0.82 10.96 -2.45
N ASP A 46 -0.33 11.05 -3.14
CA ASP A 46 -1.35 12.06 -2.87
C ASP A 46 -1.89 11.98 -1.44
N LEU A 47 -2.12 10.77 -0.90
CA LEU A 47 -2.50 10.59 0.50
C LEU A 47 -1.38 11.05 1.45
N LEU A 48 -0.16 10.56 1.23
CA LEU A 48 1.01 10.84 2.07
C LEU A 48 1.38 12.32 2.13
N SER A 49 1.08 13.07 1.06
CA SER A 49 1.23 14.52 0.98
C SER A 49 0.16 15.29 1.78
N ASN A 50 -0.98 14.66 2.06
CA ASN A 50 -2.13 15.28 2.73
C ASN A 50 -2.30 14.88 4.19
N VAL A 51 -1.64 13.82 4.65
CA VAL A 51 -1.69 13.40 6.05
C VAL A 51 -0.75 14.24 6.91
N THR A 52 -1.20 14.58 8.12
CA THR A 52 -0.47 15.46 9.03
C THR A 52 -0.25 14.79 10.39
N PRO A 53 0.83 15.14 11.14
CA PRO A 53 1.18 14.46 12.39
C PRO A 53 0.13 14.52 13.51
N ASP A 54 -0.87 15.39 13.40
CA ASP A 54 -2.01 15.48 14.32
C ASP A 54 -3.11 14.42 14.05
N MET A 55 -3.04 13.70 12.93
CA MET A 55 -3.93 12.59 12.62
C MET A 55 -3.56 11.33 13.40
N ASN A 56 -4.56 10.51 13.76
CA ASN A 56 -4.30 9.17 14.29
C ASN A 56 -3.86 8.23 13.16
N GLY A 57 -2.94 7.30 13.44
CA GLY A 57 -2.53 6.25 12.50
C GLY A 57 -3.73 5.47 11.95
N LYS A 58 -4.73 5.13 12.77
CA LYS A 58 -5.93 4.42 12.31
C LYS A 58 -6.72 5.21 11.26
N ASP A 59 -6.85 6.52 11.43
CA ASP A 59 -7.55 7.36 10.46
C ASP A 59 -6.78 7.43 9.13
N VAL A 60 -5.45 7.39 9.19
CA VAL A 60 -4.58 7.31 8.01
C VAL A 60 -4.73 5.95 7.31
N VAL A 61 -4.73 4.84 8.06
CA VAL A 61 -4.97 3.48 7.52
C VAL A 61 -6.33 3.38 6.84
N GLU A 62 -7.40 3.88 7.47
CA GLU A 62 -8.75 3.85 6.90
C GLU A 62 -8.84 4.66 5.59
N LYS A 63 -8.03 5.70 5.43
CA LYS A 63 -7.90 6.43 4.15
C LYS A 63 -7.06 5.67 3.11
N ALA A 64 -6.07 4.89 3.55
CA ALA A 64 -5.21 4.08 2.68
C ALA A 64 -5.90 2.82 2.13
N LYS A 65 -6.76 2.17 2.93
CA LYS A 65 -7.52 0.96 2.54
C LYS A 65 -8.19 1.04 1.16
N PRO A 66 -9.00 2.06 0.81
CA PRO A 66 -9.62 2.15 -0.50
C PRO A 66 -8.62 2.31 -1.66
N ILE A 67 -7.45 2.94 -1.41
CA ILE A 67 -6.39 3.09 -2.41
C ILE A 67 -5.76 1.71 -2.69
N LEU A 68 -5.46 0.95 -1.64
CA LEU A 68 -4.79 -0.34 -1.74
C LEU A 68 -5.72 -1.47 -2.20
N HIS A 69 -7.04 -1.33 -2.07
CA HIS A 69 -8.01 -2.39 -2.36
C HIS A 69 -7.88 -3.01 -3.76
N THR A 70 -7.71 -2.18 -4.79
CA THR A 70 -7.59 -2.68 -6.16
C THR A 70 -6.26 -3.43 -6.36
N CYS A 71 -5.16 -2.88 -5.82
CA CYS A 71 -3.85 -3.53 -5.83
C CYS A 71 -3.89 -4.89 -5.10
N HIS A 72 -4.46 -4.93 -3.89
CA HIS A 72 -4.66 -6.14 -3.09
C HIS A 72 -5.37 -7.23 -3.89
N LYS A 73 -6.50 -6.90 -4.54
CA LYS A 73 -7.25 -7.86 -5.38
C LYS A 73 -6.42 -8.39 -6.55
N VAL A 74 -5.63 -7.54 -7.20
CA VAL A 74 -4.77 -7.99 -8.31
C VAL A 74 -3.69 -8.94 -7.81
N LEU A 75 -3.05 -8.64 -6.67
CA LEU A 75 -2.05 -9.51 -6.05
C LEU A 75 -2.66 -10.86 -5.66
N GLU A 76 -3.83 -10.87 -5.02
CA GLU A 76 -4.55 -12.09 -4.66
C GLU A 76 -4.94 -12.94 -5.88
N LEU A 77 -5.31 -12.32 -7.01
CA LEU A 77 -5.55 -13.05 -8.27
C LEU A 77 -4.27 -13.68 -8.80
N ARG A 78 -3.16 -12.93 -8.83
CA ARG A 78 -1.84 -13.45 -9.26
C ARG A 78 -1.36 -14.60 -8.37
N LYS A 79 -1.59 -14.53 -7.07
CA LYS A 79 -1.29 -15.59 -6.09
C LYS A 79 -2.05 -16.87 -6.43
N LYS A 80 -3.37 -16.78 -6.71
CA LYS A 80 -4.19 -17.92 -7.13
C LYS A 80 -3.75 -18.53 -8.46
N GLU A 81 -3.20 -17.73 -9.36
CA GLU A 81 -2.66 -18.17 -10.65
C GLU A 81 -1.21 -18.69 -10.56
N ASN A 82 -0.57 -18.69 -9.38
CA ASN A 82 0.86 -18.98 -9.19
C ASN A 82 1.78 -18.07 -10.03
N ARG A 83 1.42 -16.79 -10.16
CA ARG A 83 2.12 -15.77 -10.93
C ARG A 83 2.70 -14.65 -10.07
N LEU A 84 2.61 -14.77 -8.74
CA LEU A 84 3.15 -13.79 -7.80
C LEU A 84 4.69 -13.83 -7.84
N THR A 85 5.32 -12.67 -8.02
CA THR A 85 6.77 -12.55 -7.81
C THR A 85 7.06 -12.41 -6.32
N PRO A 86 8.29 -12.70 -5.86
CA PRO A 86 8.65 -12.49 -4.45
C PRO A 86 8.41 -11.05 -3.95
N GLU A 87 8.66 -10.05 -4.80
CA GLU A 87 8.38 -8.65 -4.46
C GLU A 87 6.88 -8.38 -4.30
N GLN A 88 6.04 -9.00 -5.13
CA GLN A 88 4.59 -8.92 -5.04
C GLN A 88 4.04 -9.67 -3.83
N GLU A 89 4.72 -10.72 -3.39
CA GLU A 89 4.43 -11.43 -2.16
C GLU A 89 4.68 -10.55 -0.94
N SER A 90 5.86 -9.91 -0.86
CA SER A 90 6.15 -8.96 0.22
C SER A 90 5.18 -7.77 0.22
N LEU A 91 4.85 -7.22 -0.95
CA LEU A 91 3.87 -6.13 -1.06
C LEU A 91 2.48 -6.57 -0.55
N LEU A 92 2.06 -7.79 -0.88
CA LEU A 92 0.80 -8.33 -0.42
C LEU A 92 0.77 -8.48 1.11
N GLU A 93 1.82 -9.05 1.70
CA GLU A 93 1.95 -9.17 3.16
C GLU A 93 1.92 -7.81 3.86
N ASP A 94 2.60 -6.79 3.31
CA ASP A 94 2.61 -5.46 3.89
C ASP A 94 1.25 -4.76 3.79
N ILE A 95 0.49 -5.01 2.71
CA ILE A 95 -0.89 -4.53 2.61
C ILE A 95 -1.80 -5.25 3.61
N GLU A 96 -1.66 -6.56 3.78
CA GLU A 96 -2.48 -7.37 4.71
C GLU A 96 -2.26 -6.99 6.18
N LYS A 97 -1.08 -6.47 6.56
CA LYS A 97 -0.81 -5.95 7.92
C LYS A 97 -1.60 -4.68 8.26
N LEU A 98 -2.15 -4.00 7.26
CA LEU A 98 -2.93 -2.76 7.42
C LEU A 98 -4.44 -3.02 7.57
N ASP A 99 -4.89 -4.27 7.47
CA ASP A 99 -6.32 -4.63 7.50
C ASP A 99 -6.92 -4.70 8.92
#